data_AF-A0A462HY29-F1
#
_entry.id   AF-A0A462HY29-F1
#
_cell.length_a   1.000
_cell.length_b   1.000
_cell.length_c   1.000
_cell.angle_alpha   90.00
_cell.angle_beta   90.00
_cell.angle_gamma   90.00
#
_symmetry.space_group_name_H-M   'P 1'
#
loop_
_entity.id
_entity.type
_entity.pdbx_description
1 polymer ?
#
loop_
_entity_poly.entity_id
_entity_poly.type
_entity_poly.pdbx_seq_one_letter_code
_entity_poly.pdbx_strand_id
1 'polypeptide(L)'
;MTQKSIEEVKFEEAKKLITELQAIATFNESITCAVSVSFNDGKGIHSASSAIGGKSELLKMYGDIAEAIVYEFMKDHDCVCNVNETIEHAIEGSLNGFQNFKQDAKEKTDENN
;
A
#
# COMPACT_ATOMS: atom_id res chain seq x y z
N MET A 1 -26.53 1.00 18.26
CA MET A 1 -25.07 1.04 18.02
C MET A 1 -24.59 -0.39 17.96
N THR A 2 -24.14 -0.86 16.80
CA THR A 2 -23.53 -2.19 16.67
C THR A 2 -22.16 -2.15 17.35
N GLN A 3 -21.90 -3.10 18.25
CA GLN A 3 -20.63 -3.18 18.96
C GLN A 3 -19.53 -3.62 17.99
N LYS A 4 -18.45 -2.85 17.88
CA LYS A 4 -17.32 -3.19 17.00
C LYS A 4 -16.63 -4.46 17.47
N SER A 5 -16.17 -5.29 16.54
CA SER A 5 -15.32 -6.45 16.86
C SER A 5 -13.96 -6.00 17.38
N ILE A 6 -13.22 -6.89 18.05
CA ILE A 6 -11.87 -6.59 18.53
C ILE A 6 -10.95 -6.28 17.33
N GLU A 7 -11.07 -7.04 16.25
CA GLU A 7 -10.33 -6.87 15.01
C GLU A 7 -10.61 -5.51 14.37
N GLU A 8 -11.88 -5.07 14.33
CA GLU A 8 -12.26 -3.74 13.83
C GLU A 8 -11.64 -2.63 14.69
N VAL A 9 -11.64 -2.78 16.02
CA VAL A 9 -10.99 -1.83 16.93
C VAL A 9 -9.49 -1.77 16.66
N LYS A 10 -8.83 -2.92 16.48
CA LYS A 10 -7.40 -2.99 16.15
C LYS A 10 -7.07 -2.38 14.80
N PHE A 11 -7.94 -2.53 13.81
CA PHE A 11 -7.78 -1.87 12.52
C PHE A 11 -7.89 -0.34 12.62
N GLU A 12 -8.79 0.19 13.45
CA GLU A 12 -8.86 1.63 13.73
C GLU A 12 -7.63 2.15 14.49
N GLU A 13 -7.10 1.37 15.44
CA GLU A 13 -5.84 1.70 16.12
C GLU A 13 -4.67 1.75 15.12
N ALA A 14 -4.58 0.76 14.23
CA ALA A 14 -3.58 0.71 13.17
C ALA A 14 -3.66 1.94 12.24
N LYS A 15 -4.87 2.38 11.86
CA LYS A 15 -5.09 3.61 11.08
C LYS A 15 -4.55 4.87 11.78
N LYS A 16 -4.68 4.97 13.10
CA LYS A 16 -4.12 6.10 13.86
C LYS A 16 -2.58 6.07 13.84
N LEU A 17 -2.00 4.90 14.05
CA LEU A 17 -0.55 4.67 13.97
C LEU A 17 0.02 5.06 12.60
N ILE A 18 -0.68 4.74 11.51
CA ILE A 18 -0.28 5.18 10.16
C ILE A 18 -0.14 6.70 10.09
N THR A 19 -1.12 7.44 10.63
CA THR A 19 -1.11 8.91 10.65
C THR A 19 0.08 9.45 11.44
N GLU A 20 0.39 8.84 12.59
CA GLU A 20 1.52 9.24 13.43
C GLU A 20 2.87 8.98 12.74
N LEU A 21 3.04 7.80 12.14
CA LEU A 21 4.23 7.43 11.36
C LEU A 21 4.43 8.37 10.17
N GLN A 22 3.34 8.73 9.49
CA GLN A 22 3.36 9.68 8.40
C GLN A 22 3.78 11.08 8.89
N ALA A 23 3.26 11.54 10.02
CA ALA A 23 3.65 12.84 10.58
C ALA A 23 5.15 12.88 10.86
N ILE A 24 5.69 11.85 11.53
CA ILE A 24 7.13 11.73 11.84
C ILE A 24 7.97 11.76 10.56
N ALA A 25 7.61 10.98 9.55
CA ALA A 25 8.33 10.93 8.29
C ALA A 25 8.26 12.25 7.51
N THR A 26 7.15 13.00 7.62
CA THR A 26 7.02 14.34 7.01
C THR A 26 7.99 15.35 7.63
N PHE A 27 8.24 15.26 8.93
CA PHE A 27 9.12 16.21 9.64
C PHE A 27 10.62 15.98 9.39
N ASN A 28 11.00 14.84 8.81
CA ASN A 28 12.39 14.51 8.55
C ASN A 28 12.53 13.81 7.21
N GLU A 29 13.06 14.53 6.23
CA GLU A 29 13.28 14.05 4.86
C GLU A 29 14.23 12.85 4.77
N SER A 30 15.00 12.56 5.83
CA SER A 30 15.85 11.37 5.94
C SER A 30 15.08 10.12 6.40
N ILE A 31 13.81 10.26 6.82
CA ILE A 31 12.96 9.15 7.24
C ILE A 31 12.06 8.75 6.08
N THR A 32 12.24 7.52 5.59
CA THR A 32 11.26 6.88 4.70
C THR A 32 10.32 6.03 5.52
N CYS A 33 9.03 6.23 5.32
CA CYS A 33 7.96 5.43 5.89
C CYS A 33 7.02 5.04 4.76
N ALA A 34 6.78 3.75 4.55
CA ALA A 34 5.46 3.36 4.08
C ALA A 34 4.91 2.19 4.85
N VAL A 35 3.60 2.24 4.97
CA VAL A 35 2.82 1.37 5.82
C VAL A 35 1.52 1.13 5.09
N SER A 36 1.10 -0.13 5.07
CA SER A 36 -0.22 -0.53 4.61
C SER A 36 -0.81 -1.47 5.64
N VAL A 37 -2.06 -1.24 6.00
CA VAL A 37 -2.83 -2.13 6.86
C VAL A 37 -4.13 -2.44 6.16
N SER A 38 -4.50 -3.71 6.15
CA SER A 38 -5.76 -4.18 5.58
C SER A 38 -6.53 -5.03 6.57
N PHE A 39 -7.84 -4.90 6.54
CA PHE A 39 -8.77 -5.69 7.32
C PHE A 39 -9.86 -6.26 6.40
N ASN A 40 -9.99 -7.58 6.40
CA ASN A 40 -11.05 -8.29 5.69
C ASN A 40 -12.19 -8.59 6.68
N ASP A 41 -13.34 -7.96 6.48
CA ASP A 41 -14.53 -8.14 7.34
C ASP A 41 -15.47 -9.25 6.85
N GLY A 42 -15.05 -10.03 5.84
CA GLY A 42 -15.84 -11.06 5.18
C GLY A 42 -16.83 -10.52 4.13
N LYS A 43 -17.04 -9.20 4.05
CA LYS A 43 -17.83 -8.52 3.00
C LYS A 43 -16.94 -7.78 2.00
N GLY A 44 -15.73 -7.40 2.42
CA GLY A 44 -14.73 -6.76 1.58
C GLY A 44 -13.42 -6.54 2.31
N ILE A 45 -12.42 -6.09 1.55
CA ILE A 45 -11.10 -5.72 2.09
C ILE A 45 -11.09 -4.20 2.26
N HIS A 46 -10.92 -3.76 3.50
CA HIS A 46 -10.67 -2.37 3.86
C HIS A 46 -9.18 -2.16 4.01
N SER A 47 -8.62 -1.09 3.46
CA SER A 47 -7.19 -0.79 3.62
C SER A 47 -6.94 0.68 3.94
N ALA A 48 -5.85 0.92 4.65
CA ALA A 48 -5.28 2.24 4.85
C ALA A 48 -3.78 2.16 4.60
N SER A 49 -3.27 3.07 3.77
CA SER A 49 -1.86 3.08 3.36
C SER A 49 -1.31 4.49 3.40
N SER A 50 -0.03 4.63 3.72
CA SER A 50 0.71 5.89 3.67
C SER A 50 2.12 5.63 3.21
N ALA A 51 2.69 6.56 2.44
CA ALA A 51 4.05 6.50 1.92
C ALA A 51 4.68 7.91 1.88
N ILE A 52 5.84 8.07 2.53
CA ILE A 52 6.67 9.28 2.60
C ILE A 52 8.13 8.88 2.52
N GLY A 53 8.94 9.61 1.75
CA GLY A 53 10.39 9.39 1.64
C GLY A 53 10.91 9.57 0.22
N GLY A 54 12.20 9.30 0.03
CA GLY A 54 12.86 9.38 -1.26
C GLY A 54 12.42 8.28 -2.24
N LYS A 55 12.53 8.56 -3.55
CA LYS A 55 12.12 7.63 -4.62
C LYS A 55 12.82 6.27 -4.51
N SER A 56 14.10 6.25 -4.15
CA SER A 56 14.90 5.03 -4.00
C SER A 56 14.41 4.16 -2.85
N GLU A 57 14.02 4.78 -1.74
CA GLU A 57 13.61 4.10 -0.53
C GLU A 57 12.20 3.52 -0.67
N LEU A 58 11.31 4.24 -1.38
CA LEU A 58 9.99 3.71 -1.77
C LEU A 58 10.11 2.46 -2.65
N LEU A 59 11.04 2.47 -3.62
CA LEU A 59 11.30 1.30 -4.47
C LEU A 59 11.90 0.12 -3.70
N LYS A 60 12.83 0.39 -2.77
CA LYS A 60 13.41 -0.64 -1.92
C LYS A 60 12.34 -1.32 -1.08
N MET A 61 11.51 -0.54 -0.42
CA MET A 61 10.43 -1.06 0.40
C MET A 61 9.38 -1.82 -0.42
N TYR A 62 9.12 -1.43 -1.66
CA TYR A 62 8.29 -2.24 -2.57
C TYR A 62 8.89 -3.64 -2.78
N GLY A 63 10.22 -3.72 -2.95
CA GLY A 63 10.96 -4.98 -2.99
C GLY A 63 10.79 -5.80 -1.70
N ASP A 64 10.95 -5.16 -0.53
CA ASP A 64 10.82 -5.82 0.77
C ASP A 64 9.39 -6.38 1.00
N ILE A 65 8.35 -5.66 0.56
CA ILE A 65 6.96 -6.12 0.62
C ILE A 65 6.72 -7.31 -0.31
N ALA A 66 7.22 -7.24 -1.55
CA ALA A 66 7.09 -8.33 -2.51
C ALA A 66 7.77 -9.61 -1.99
N GLU A 67 8.95 -9.48 -1.38
CA GLU A 67 9.66 -10.59 -0.72
C GLU A 67 8.80 -11.21 0.39
N ALA A 68 8.22 -10.38 1.28
CA ALA A 68 7.40 -10.87 2.39
C ALA A 68 6.13 -11.59 1.92
N ILE A 69 5.43 -11.07 0.89
CA ILE A 69 4.23 -11.68 0.32
C ILE A 69 4.56 -13.03 -0.30
N VAL A 70 5.59 -13.07 -1.15
CA VAL A 70 6.02 -14.31 -1.80
C VAL A 70 6.42 -15.33 -0.74
N TYR A 71 7.22 -14.94 0.26
CA TYR A 71 7.61 -15.84 1.34
C TYR A 71 6.40 -16.45 2.06
N GLU A 72 5.35 -15.67 2.31
CA GLU A 72 4.12 -16.18 2.93
C GLU A 72 3.38 -17.16 2.02
N PHE A 73 3.17 -16.83 0.75
CA PHE A 73 2.48 -17.71 -0.20
C PHE A 73 3.22 -19.03 -0.43
N MET A 74 4.55 -18.99 -0.39
CA MET A 74 5.39 -20.18 -0.52
C MET A 74 5.22 -21.15 0.67
N LYS A 75 4.76 -20.70 1.85
CA LYS A 75 4.44 -21.59 2.98
C LYS A 75 3.24 -22.48 2.70
N ASP A 76 2.25 -21.95 1.99
CA ASP A 76 1.04 -22.69 1.61
C ASP A 76 1.28 -23.55 0.36
N HIS A 77 2.02 -23.01 -0.61
CA HIS A 77 2.38 -23.70 -1.85
C HIS A 77 3.75 -23.26 -2.38
N ASP A 78 4.78 -24.08 -2.18
CA ASP A 78 6.15 -23.81 -2.66
C ASP A 78 6.29 -23.99 -4.18
N CYS A 79 5.92 -22.96 -4.94
CA CYS A 79 5.96 -22.95 -6.40
C CYS A 79 6.26 -21.56 -6.97
N VAL A 80 7.03 -21.51 -8.05
CA VAL A 80 7.37 -20.28 -8.77
C VAL A 80 6.15 -19.50 -9.29
N CYS A 81 4.97 -20.13 -9.38
CA CYS A 81 3.74 -19.45 -9.77
C CYS A 81 3.40 -18.28 -8.83
N ASN A 82 3.67 -18.37 -7.53
CA ASN A 82 3.41 -17.27 -6.58
C ASN A 82 4.27 -16.04 -6.87
N VAL A 83 5.51 -16.26 -7.32
CA VAL A 83 6.41 -15.19 -7.76
C VAL A 83 5.86 -14.54 -9.02
N ASN A 84 5.46 -15.36 -10.01
CA ASN A 84 4.93 -14.87 -11.28
C ASN A 84 3.64 -14.07 -11.08
N GLU A 85 2.71 -14.55 -10.26
CA GLU A 85 1.45 -13.87 -9.96
C GLU A 85 1.70 -12.52 -9.25
N THR A 86 2.66 -12.48 -8.32
CA THR A 86 3.08 -11.23 -7.68
C THR A 86 3.63 -10.22 -8.71
N ILE A 87 4.43 -10.68 -9.67
CA ILE A 87 4.97 -9.84 -10.76
C ILE A 87 3.84 -9.36 -11.69
N GLU A 88 2.89 -10.21 -12.04
CA GLU A 88 1.77 -9.84 -12.91
C GLU A 88 0.93 -8.72 -12.27
N HIS A 89 0.59 -8.85 -10.98
CA HIS A 89 -0.11 -7.80 -10.25
C HIS A 89 0.73 -6.52 -10.08
N ALA A 90 2.05 -6.65 -9.91
CA ALA A 90 2.97 -5.50 -9.90
C ALA A 90 2.92 -4.70 -11.22
N ILE A 91 2.92 -5.40 -12.34
CA ILE A 91 2.83 -4.82 -13.68
C ILE A 91 1.49 -4.11 -13.87
N GLU A 92 0.38 -4.77 -13.51
CA GLU A 92 -0.96 -4.20 -13.61
C GLU A 92 -1.11 -2.92 -12.79
N GLY A 93 -0.70 -2.97 -11.51
CA GLY A 93 -0.74 -1.80 -10.63
C GLY A 93 0.10 -0.63 -11.15
N SER A 94 1.27 -0.91 -11.74
CA SER A 94 2.14 0.10 -12.34
C SER A 94 1.50 0.77 -13.56
N LEU A 95 0.84 -0.02 -14.43
CA LEU A 95 0.13 0.51 -15.60
C LEU A 95 -1.06 1.38 -15.18
N ASN A 96 -1.84 0.93 -14.21
CA ASN A 96 -2.98 1.69 -13.68
C ASN A 96 -2.52 3.02 -13.07
N GLY A 97 -1.43 3.02 -12.29
CA GLY A 97 -0.84 4.25 -11.74
C GLY A 97 -0.38 5.23 -12.83
N PHE A 98 0.25 4.73 -13.89
CA PHE A 98 0.66 5.55 -15.03
C PHE A 98 -0.54 6.17 -15.76
N GLN A 99 -1.60 5.39 -15.98
CA GLN A 99 -2.82 5.88 -16.64
C GLN A 99 -3.51 6.95 -15.80
N ASN A 100 -3.67 6.73 -14.50
CA ASN A 100 -4.25 7.72 -13.58
C ASN A 100 -3.45 9.02 -13.57
N PHE A 101 -2.11 8.94 -13.49
CA PHE A 101 -1.27 10.14 -13.58
C PHE A 101 -1.49 10.90 -14.90
N LYS A 102 -1.60 10.19 -16.03
CA LYS A 102 -1.88 10.81 -17.33
C LYS A 102 -3.25 11.46 -17.39
N GLN A 103 -4.25 10.89 -16.70
CA GLN A 103 -5.59 11.46 -16.60
C GLN A 103 -5.58 12.74 -15.75
N ASP A 104 -5.08 12.67 -14.51
CA ASP A 104 -5.00 13.83 -13.61
C ASP A 104 -4.22 15.00 -14.22
N ALA A 105 -3.14 14.70 -14.96
CA ALA A 105 -2.37 15.72 -15.66
C ALA A 105 -3.18 16.40 -16.77
N LYS A 106 -4.04 15.68 -17.50
CA LYS A 106 -4.93 16.25 -18.50
C LYS A 106 -6.01 17.12 -17.87
N GLU A 107 -6.67 16.63 -16.83
CA GLU A 107 -7.74 17.35 -16.12
C GLU A 107 -7.24 18.69 -15.54
N LYS A 108 -6.03 18.73 -14.98
CA LYS A 108 -5.40 20.00 -14.52
C LYS A 108 -5.03 20.97 -15.64
N THR A 109 -4.85 20.48 -16.86
CA THR A 109 -4.52 21.33 -18.02
C THR A 109 -5.79 21.90 -18.65
N ASP A 110 -6.89 21.14 -18.61
CA ASP A 110 -8.19 21.54 -19.16
C ASP A 110 -8.96 22.51 -18.22
N GLU A 111 -8.80 22.43 -16.89
CA GLU A 111 -9.40 23.42 -15.95
C GLU A 111 -8.74 24.80 -15.99
N ASN A 112 -7.56 24.93 -16.62
CA ASN A 112 -6.82 26.19 -16.76
C ASN A 112 -7.00 26.87 -18.14
N ASN A 113 -7.93 26.39 -18.98
CA ASN A 113 -8.26 26.97 -20.29
C ASN A 113 -9.68 27.53 -20.36
#